data_AF-A0A0U0T317-F1
#
_entry.id   AF-A0A0U0T317-F1
#
_cell.length_a   1.000
_cell.length_b   1.000
_cell.length_c   1.000
_cell.angle_alpha   90.00
_cell.angle_beta   90.00
_cell.angle_gamma   90.00
#
_symmetry.space_group_name_H-M   'P 1'
#
loop_
_entity.id
_entity.type
_entity.pdbx_description
1 polymer ?
#
loop_
_entity_poly.entity_id
_entity_poly.type
_entity_poly.pdbx_seq_one_letter_code
_entity_poly.pdbx_strand_id
1 'polypeptide(L)'
;MPPQVLRLQGHEIHLAIDNPSNDAAAINAAFHKQIANIEKYLGWSRRQIDLHNQGLRNELPGMVARRREQLLATRNLQAEIGFPVRRRKDADTYAAPISRKSVRPRPHRPAGARAAFKPEPAMQDEDYQSALRVLRNQRNALERTPSVAAKLDGEEIRDMLLVGLNAQFEGDAGGELFNGAGKTDILIRVDDRNIFIGECKVWSGPRTMDDVLKQLFGYLVWRDTKAAILLFIRNKDVTAVIDNAIAKIKEHPNHKRCPAHRAGADQYEFTMHADGDPEREIHLTLIPFALRPTAEVPTTTIP
;
A
#
# COMPACT_ATOMS: atom_id res chain seq x y z
N MET A 1 -37.22 -34.34 30.18
CA MET A 1 -35.78 -34.03 30.02
C MET A 1 -35.56 -32.54 30.24
N PRO A 2 -34.38 -32.05 30.66
CA PRO A 2 -34.18 -30.61 30.81
C PRO A 2 -34.23 -29.90 29.44
N PRO A 3 -34.70 -28.64 29.38
CA PRO A 3 -34.67 -27.86 28.14
C PRO A 3 -33.24 -27.75 27.59
N GLN A 4 -33.09 -27.97 26.29
CA GLN A 4 -31.82 -27.88 25.57
C GLN A 4 -31.76 -26.62 24.71
N VAL A 5 -30.55 -26.13 24.44
CA VAL A 5 -30.34 -25.00 23.53
C VAL A 5 -30.50 -25.52 22.10
N LEU A 6 -31.56 -25.07 21.43
CA LEU A 6 -31.86 -25.44 20.05
C LEU A 6 -31.15 -24.51 19.05
N ARG A 7 -31.10 -23.21 19.38
CA ARG A 7 -30.50 -22.19 18.52
C ARG A 7 -29.96 -21.04 19.34
N LEU A 8 -28.85 -20.46 18.88
CA LEU A 8 -28.29 -19.21 19.39
C LEU A 8 -28.18 -18.24 18.21
N GLN A 9 -28.83 -17.08 18.30
CA GLN A 9 -28.82 -16.06 17.25
C GLN A 9 -28.55 -14.69 17.87
N GLY A 10 -27.37 -14.11 17.59
CA GLY A 10 -27.02 -12.78 18.06
C GLY A 10 -27.17 -12.61 19.57
N HIS A 11 -28.27 -12.00 20.00
CA HIS A 11 -28.62 -11.70 21.39
C HIS A 11 -29.71 -12.61 21.99
N GLU A 12 -30.12 -13.66 21.29
CA GLU A 12 -31.23 -14.54 21.70
C GLU A 12 -30.78 -16.00 21.80
N ILE A 13 -31.33 -16.70 22.80
CA ILE A 13 -31.12 -18.13 23.03
C ILE A 13 -32.49 -18.81 23.02
N HIS A 14 -32.66 -19.77 22.11
CA HIS A 14 -33.88 -20.55 21.98
C HIS A 14 -33.72 -21.86 22.75
N LEU A 15 -34.51 -22.03 23.79
CA LEU A 15 -34.56 -23.27 24.59
C LEU A 15 -35.78 -24.10 24.17
N ALA A 16 -35.57 -25.39 23.96
CA ALA A 16 -36.62 -26.34 23.60
C ALA A 16 -36.61 -27.54 24.54
N ILE A 17 -37.79 -28.11 24.81
CA ILE A 17 -37.93 -29.34 25.59
C ILE A 17 -38.71 -30.35 24.74
N ASP A 18 -38.09 -31.49 24.48
CA ASP A 18 -38.75 -32.58 23.76
C ASP A 18 -39.58 -33.43 24.73
N ASN A 19 -40.80 -33.77 24.33
CA ASN A 19 -41.78 -34.54 25.09
C ASN A 19 -41.98 -34.00 26.53
N PRO A 20 -42.56 -32.80 26.70
CA PRO A 20 -42.81 -32.24 28.03
C PRO A 20 -43.86 -33.06 28.79
N SER A 21 -43.76 -33.07 30.13
CA SER A 21 -44.81 -33.62 31.00
C SER A 21 -46.09 -32.79 30.94
N ASN A 22 -47.26 -33.38 31.22
CA ASN A 22 -48.54 -32.64 31.27
C ASN A 22 -48.71 -31.71 32.51
N ASP A 23 -47.64 -31.52 33.30
CA ASP A 23 -47.60 -30.60 34.44
C ASP A 23 -46.86 -29.31 34.06
N ALA A 24 -47.60 -28.21 33.98
CA ALA A 24 -47.06 -26.89 33.67
C ALA A 24 -46.08 -26.36 34.72
N ALA A 25 -46.26 -26.71 36.00
CA ALA A 25 -45.35 -26.28 37.06
C ALA A 25 -43.98 -26.96 36.89
N ALA A 26 -43.96 -28.24 36.56
CA ALA A 26 -42.74 -28.99 36.27
C ALA A 26 -42.00 -28.45 35.02
N ILE A 27 -42.72 -28.09 33.96
CA ILE A 27 -42.11 -27.49 32.76
C ILE A 27 -41.42 -26.15 33.10
N ASN A 28 -42.14 -25.24 33.77
CA ASN A 28 -41.60 -23.93 34.15
C ASN A 28 -40.38 -24.06 35.06
N ALA A 29 -40.44 -24.95 36.06
CA ALA A 29 -39.31 -25.21 36.94
C ALA A 29 -38.07 -25.70 36.16
N ALA A 30 -38.26 -26.51 35.12
CA ALA A 30 -37.16 -27.00 34.28
C ALA A 30 -36.50 -25.89 33.45
N PHE A 31 -37.29 -24.97 32.87
CA PHE A 31 -36.76 -23.79 32.17
C PHE A 31 -36.03 -22.83 33.11
N HIS A 32 -36.61 -22.51 34.27
CA HIS A 32 -35.96 -21.65 35.26
C HIS A 32 -34.64 -22.23 35.73
N LYS A 33 -34.58 -23.54 35.98
CA LYS A 33 -33.34 -24.23 36.35
C LYS A 33 -32.28 -24.13 35.24
N GLN A 34 -32.68 -24.27 33.98
CA GLN A 34 -31.75 -24.20 32.86
C GLN A 34 -31.24 -22.77 32.63
N ILE A 35 -32.10 -21.77 32.73
CA ILE A 35 -31.72 -20.35 32.66
C ILE A 35 -30.73 -20.02 33.79
N ALA A 36 -31.03 -20.42 35.03
CA ALA A 36 -30.14 -20.19 36.17
C ALA A 36 -28.75 -20.84 35.98
N ASN A 37 -28.69 -22.03 35.36
CA ASN A 37 -27.42 -22.66 35.02
C ASN A 37 -26.63 -21.84 33.99
N ILE A 38 -27.29 -21.39 32.92
CA ILE A 38 -26.65 -20.57 31.87
C ILE A 38 -26.12 -19.27 32.49
N GLU A 39 -26.91 -18.58 33.30
CA GLU A 39 -26.50 -17.35 34.00
C GLU A 39 -25.31 -17.58 34.93
N LYS A 40 -25.31 -18.71 35.66
CA LYS A 40 -24.19 -19.11 36.53
C LYS A 40 -22.89 -19.26 35.74
N TYR A 41 -22.91 -20.00 34.63
CA TYR A 41 -21.71 -20.17 33.80
C TYR A 41 -21.26 -18.87 33.14
N LEU A 42 -22.20 -18.05 32.64
CA LEU A 42 -21.87 -16.73 32.11
C LEU A 42 -21.25 -15.82 33.18
N GLY A 43 -21.74 -15.87 34.41
CA GLY A 43 -21.15 -15.14 35.54
C GLY A 43 -19.71 -15.58 35.83
N TRP A 44 -19.43 -16.88 35.78
CA TRP A 44 -18.06 -17.40 35.94
C TRP A 44 -17.14 -16.96 34.80
N SER A 45 -17.58 -17.07 33.55
CA SER A 45 -16.79 -16.64 32.39
C SER A 45 -16.51 -15.14 32.42
N ARG A 46 -17.51 -14.30 32.74
CA ARG A 46 -17.32 -12.85 32.89
C ARG A 46 -16.24 -12.54 33.93
N ARG A 47 -16.33 -13.16 35.11
CA ARG A 47 -15.33 -12.96 36.17
C ARG A 47 -13.92 -13.40 35.75
N GLN A 48 -13.78 -14.50 35.02
CA GLN A 48 -12.49 -14.95 34.50
C GLN A 48 -11.90 -13.97 33.48
N ILE A 49 -12.73 -13.47 32.55
CA ILE A 49 -12.34 -12.48 31.54
C ILE A 49 -11.91 -11.18 32.23
N ASP A 50 -12.67 -10.70 33.21
CA ASP A 50 -12.37 -9.47 33.92
C ASP A 50 -11.05 -9.57 34.70
N LEU A 51 -10.83 -10.68 35.41
CA LEU A 51 -9.59 -10.92 36.13
C LEU A 51 -8.39 -11.01 35.17
N HIS A 52 -8.53 -11.69 34.03
CA HIS A 52 -7.47 -11.78 33.03
C HIS A 52 -7.14 -10.40 32.43
N ASN A 53 -8.16 -9.64 32.05
CA ASN A 53 -7.99 -8.29 31.50
C ASN A 53 -7.36 -7.33 32.51
N GLN A 54 -7.72 -7.43 33.80
CA GLN A 54 -7.07 -6.68 34.87
C GLN A 54 -5.60 -7.09 35.03
N GLY A 55 -5.29 -8.39 34.99
CA GLY A 55 -3.93 -8.90 35.00
C GLY A 55 -3.08 -8.31 33.88
N LEU A 56 -3.58 -8.35 32.64
CA LEU A 56 -2.92 -7.75 31.49
C LEU A 56 -2.64 -6.25 31.68
N ARG A 57 -3.64 -5.49 32.16
CA ARG A 57 -3.49 -4.05 32.40
C ARG A 57 -2.43 -3.73 33.46
N ASN A 58 -2.29 -4.59 34.46
CA ASN A 58 -1.31 -4.41 35.54
C ASN A 58 0.10 -4.84 35.13
N GLU A 59 0.23 -5.90 34.33
CA GLU A 59 1.53 -6.47 33.95
C GLU A 59 2.17 -5.78 32.74
N LEU A 60 1.38 -5.37 31.74
CA LEU A 60 1.86 -4.79 30.49
C LEU A 60 2.79 -3.57 30.70
N PRO A 61 2.46 -2.58 31.56
CA PRO A 61 3.34 -1.43 31.78
C PRO A 61 4.72 -1.86 32.28
N GLY A 62 4.77 -2.83 33.20
CA GLY A 62 6.02 -3.36 33.75
C GLY A 62 6.83 -4.16 32.74
N MET A 63 6.18 -4.87 31.81
CA MET A 63 6.87 -5.58 30.73
C MET A 63 7.47 -4.60 29.71
N VAL A 64 6.71 -3.56 29.33
CA VAL A 64 7.18 -2.51 28.41
C VAL A 64 8.32 -1.71 29.02
N ALA A 65 8.21 -1.34 30.30
CA ALA A 65 9.27 -0.62 31.03
C ALA A 65 10.56 -1.44 31.08
N ARG A 66 10.48 -2.72 31.49
CA ARG A 66 11.64 -3.63 31.51
C ARG A 66 12.28 -3.76 30.13
N ARG A 67 11.48 -3.88 29.07
CA ARG A 67 12.00 -3.97 27.70
C ARG A 67 12.71 -2.68 27.27
N ARG A 68 12.13 -1.52 27.61
CA ARG A 68 12.73 -0.21 27.35
C ARG A 68 14.08 -0.07 28.06
N GLU A 69 14.14 -0.43 29.34
CA GLU A 69 15.38 -0.39 30.13
C GLU A 69 16.47 -1.28 29.53
N GLN A 70 16.15 -2.51 29.13
CA GLN A 70 17.11 -3.42 28.47
C GLN A 70 17.69 -2.83 27.18
N LEU A 71 16.85 -2.22 26.35
CA LEU A 71 17.28 -1.60 25.09
C LEU A 71 18.13 -0.36 25.33
N LEU A 72 17.79 0.46 26.33
CA LEU A 72 18.58 1.62 26.74
C LEU A 72 19.93 1.18 27.30
N ALA A 73 19.97 0.16 28.17
CA ALA A 73 21.21 -0.39 28.70
C ALA A 73 22.12 -0.92 27.58
N THR A 74 21.55 -1.59 26.58
CA THR A 74 22.30 -2.08 25.42
C THR A 74 22.85 -0.93 24.57
N ARG A 75 22.10 0.18 24.42
CA ARG A 75 22.57 1.38 23.73
C ARG A 75 23.66 2.13 24.48
N ASN A 76 23.54 2.23 25.80
CA ASN A 76 24.57 2.86 26.64
C ASN A 76 25.87 2.04 26.59
N LEU A 77 25.76 0.72 26.68
CA LEU A 77 26.90 -0.17 26.48
C LEU A 77 27.51 0.03 25.09
N GLN A 78 26.70 0.07 24.03
CA GLN A 78 27.19 0.37 22.67
C GLN A 78 27.95 1.70 22.57
N ALA A 79 27.53 2.74 23.30
CA ALA A 79 28.20 4.03 23.35
C ALA A 79 29.54 3.99 24.12
N GLU A 80 29.64 3.15 25.17
CA GLU A 80 30.84 3.00 26.00
C GLU A 80 31.95 2.17 25.34
N ILE A 81 31.61 1.19 24.48
CA ILE A 81 32.63 0.29 23.89
C ILE A 81 33.44 0.98 22.76
N GLY A 82 33.11 2.22 22.35
CA GLY A 82 33.96 3.05 21.48
C GLY A 82 34.12 2.60 20.02
N PHE A 83 33.52 1.47 19.61
CA PHE A 83 33.56 0.98 18.23
C PHE A 83 32.22 1.24 17.50
N PRO A 84 32.23 1.66 16.23
CA PRO A 84 31.01 1.84 15.45
C PRO A 84 30.34 0.49 15.15
N VAL A 85 29.33 0.12 15.94
CA VAL A 85 28.51 -1.06 15.70
C VAL A 85 27.70 -0.86 14.41
N ARG A 86 28.12 -1.54 13.34
CA ARG A 86 27.41 -1.56 12.06
C ARG A 86 26.36 -2.67 12.09
N ARG A 87 25.11 -2.33 11.78
CA ARG A 87 24.02 -3.30 11.65
C ARG A 87 24.31 -4.24 10.47
N ARG A 88 24.40 -5.55 10.73
CA ARG A 88 24.44 -6.56 9.65
C ARG A 88 23.11 -6.57 8.91
N LYS A 89 23.14 -6.72 7.58
CA LYS A 89 21.95 -6.66 6.69
C LYS A 89 20.92 -7.77 6.96
N ASP A 90 21.31 -8.77 7.74
CA ASP A 90 20.63 -10.04 8.00
C ASP A 90 20.27 -10.22 9.49
N ALA A 91 20.29 -9.14 10.28
CA ALA A 91 19.80 -9.15 11.66
C ALA A 91 18.31 -8.73 11.70
N ASP A 92 17.43 -9.65 11.30
CA ASP A 92 16.02 -9.59 11.65
C ASP A 92 15.82 -10.19 13.05
N THR A 93 15.43 -9.34 14.00
CA THR A 93 14.99 -9.78 15.32
C THR A 93 13.46 -9.83 15.32
N TYR A 94 12.91 -10.94 15.80
CA TYR A 94 11.49 -11.28 15.90
C TYR A 94 10.63 -10.17 16.53
N ALA A 95 10.20 -9.25 15.69
CA ALA A 95 8.95 -8.50 15.72
C ALA A 95 8.98 -7.70 14.43
N ALA A 96 8.17 -8.05 13.42
CA ALA A 96 8.04 -7.20 12.25
C ALA A 96 7.39 -5.89 12.72
N PRO A 97 8.10 -4.74 12.72
CA PRO A 97 7.39 -3.49 12.85
C PRO A 97 6.68 -3.32 11.51
N ILE A 98 5.40 -3.68 11.43
CA ILE A 98 4.54 -3.28 10.31
C ILE A 98 4.20 -1.79 10.54
N SER A 99 5.24 -0.94 10.57
CA SER A 99 5.06 0.50 10.51
C SER A 99 5.14 0.87 9.03
N ARG A 100 4.05 1.43 8.53
CA ARG A 100 4.04 2.02 7.19
C ARG A 100 5.08 3.14 7.12
N LYS A 101 5.67 3.34 5.95
CA LYS A 101 6.62 4.42 5.71
C LYS A 101 5.86 5.75 5.68
N SER A 102 6.11 6.61 6.67
CA SER A 102 5.64 7.99 6.63
C SER A 102 6.50 8.79 5.65
N VAL A 103 5.85 9.39 4.65
CA VAL A 103 6.50 10.30 3.71
C VAL A 103 6.41 11.71 4.27
N ARG A 104 7.55 12.34 4.56
CA ARG A 104 7.60 13.71 5.07
C ARG A 104 8.09 14.67 3.98
N PRO A 105 7.28 15.63 3.54
CA PRO A 105 7.73 16.64 2.58
C PRO A 105 8.89 17.45 3.16
N ARG A 106 9.93 17.68 2.34
CA ARG A 106 11.04 18.55 2.76
C ARG A 106 10.77 20.00 2.40
N PRO A 107 11.16 20.94 3.27
CA PRO A 107 11.51 22.29 2.83
C PRO A 107 12.88 22.27 2.11
N HIS A 108 12.92 22.66 0.82
CA HIS A 108 14.19 22.82 0.08
C HIS A 108 14.90 24.15 0.46
N ARG A 109 16.24 24.15 0.53
CA ARG A 109 17.08 25.35 0.74
C ARG A 109 17.76 25.75 -0.57
N PRO A 110 17.81 27.03 -0.98
CA PRO A 110 18.48 27.42 -2.23
C PRO A 110 20.00 27.62 -2.04
N ALA A 111 20.73 27.31 -3.11
CA ALA A 111 21.99 27.98 -3.42
C ALA A 111 21.65 29.26 -4.20
N GLY A 112 21.64 30.42 -3.53
CA GLY A 112 21.43 31.72 -4.18
C GLY A 112 20.51 32.64 -3.38
N ALA A 113 21.03 33.82 -3.02
CA ALA A 113 20.33 34.83 -2.25
C ALA A 113 19.52 35.77 -3.15
N ARG A 114 18.19 35.80 -2.98
CA ARG A 114 17.30 36.99 -2.94
C ARG A 114 15.83 36.61 -3.16
N ALA A 115 15.13 36.31 -2.08
CA ALA A 115 13.72 36.60 -1.81
C ALA A 115 13.36 35.95 -0.46
N ALA A 116 12.42 36.51 0.30
CA ALA A 116 11.83 35.84 1.46
C ALA A 116 11.01 34.63 0.96
N PHE A 117 11.66 33.46 0.90
CA PHE A 117 11.09 32.24 0.34
C PHE A 117 10.34 31.44 1.40
N LYS A 118 9.09 31.03 1.10
CA LYS A 118 8.43 29.93 1.81
C LYS A 118 8.93 28.62 1.21
N PRO A 119 9.59 27.74 1.97
CA PRO A 119 9.98 26.43 1.47
C PRO A 119 8.79 25.62 0.98
N GLU A 120 8.88 25.07 -0.22
CA GLU A 120 7.79 24.34 -0.87
C GLU A 120 7.92 22.84 -0.64
N PRO A 121 6.80 22.12 -0.47
CA PRO A 121 6.83 20.69 -0.20
C PRO A 121 7.27 19.92 -1.45
N ALA A 122 8.26 19.05 -1.27
CA ALA A 122 8.69 18.09 -2.28
C ALA A 122 8.81 16.69 -1.66
N MET A 123 8.53 15.65 -2.44
CA MET A 123 8.77 14.26 -2.04
C MET A 123 10.29 14.02 -1.92
N GLN A 124 10.74 13.22 -0.95
CA GLN A 124 12.16 12.83 -0.86
C GLN A 124 12.54 11.86 -1.98
N ASP A 125 13.83 11.79 -2.33
CA ASP A 125 14.32 10.84 -3.33
C ASP A 125 14.17 9.40 -2.84
N GLU A 126 14.44 9.14 -1.56
CA GLU A 126 14.32 7.82 -0.95
C GLU A 126 12.87 7.33 -0.92
N ASP A 127 11.93 8.23 -0.69
CA ASP A 127 10.50 7.93 -0.68
C ASP A 127 10.01 7.63 -2.09
N TYR A 128 10.42 8.43 -3.08
CA TYR A 128 10.11 8.16 -4.48
C TYR A 128 10.67 6.83 -4.95
N GLN A 129 11.95 6.55 -4.68
CA GLN A 129 12.56 5.27 -5.03
C GLN A 129 11.90 4.10 -4.29
N SER A 130 11.38 4.34 -3.09
CA SER A 130 10.56 3.36 -2.37
C SER A 130 9.22 3.12 -3.07
N ALA A 131 8.54 4.18 -3.53
CA ALA A 131 7.26 4.07 -4.24
C ALA A 131 7.44 3.32 -5.58
N LEU A 132 8.46 3.67 -6.37
CA LEU A 132 8.81 2.95 -7.60
C LEU A 132 9.13 1.48 -7.34
N ARG A 133 9.74 1.15 -6.19
CA ARG A 133 9.99 -0.24 -5.79
C ARG A 133 8.70 -1.00 -5.51
N VAL A 134 7.75 -0.38 -4.81
CA VAL A 134 6.42 -0.98 -4.57
C VAL A 134 5.71 -1.23 -5.90
N LEU A 135 5.69 -0.24 -6.80
CA LEU A 135 5.09 -0.36 -8.13
C LEU A 135 5.72 -1.49 -8.95
N ARG A 136 7.06 -1.59 -8.96
CA ARG A 136 7.77 -2.70 -9.63
C ARG A 136 7.45 -4.07 -9.03
N ASN A 137 7.35 -4.17 -7.71
CA ASN A 137 6.99 -5.43 -7.06
C ASN A 137 5.57 -5.87 -7.45
N GLN A 138 4.62 -4.93 -7.49
CA GLN A 138 3.25 -5.20 -7.94
C GLN A 138 3.19 -5.54 -9.43
N ARG A 139 3.94 -4.85 -10.29
CA ARG A 139 4.14 -5.25 -11.69
C ARG A 139 4.58 -6.70 -11.78
N ASN A 140 5.65 -7.06 -11.08
CA ASN A 140 6.20 -8.42 -11.12
C ASN A 140 5.19 -9.48 -10.65
N ALA A 141 4.27 -9.13 -9.75
CA ALA A 141 3.18 -10.01 -9.35
C ALA A 141 2.15 -10.18 -10.49
N LEU A 142 1.72 -9.08 -11.11
CA LEU A 142 0.80 -9.09 -12.26
C LEU A 142 1.35 -9.88 -13.44
N GLU A 143 2.62 -9.68 -13.79
CA GLU A 143 3.27 -10.39 -14.90
C GLU A 143 3.38 -11.91 -14.66
N ARG A 144 3.47 -12.33 -13.39
CA ARG A 144 3.47 -13.74 -12.99
C ARG A 144 2.07 -14.34 -12.88
N THR A 145 1.02 -13.54 -12.97
CA THR A 145 -0.37 -14.01 -12.87
C THR A 145 -1.19 -13.53 -14.07
N PRO A 146 -0.87 -14.01 -15.29
CA PRO A 146 -1.51 -13.54 -16.53
C PRO A 146 -3.02 -13.83 -16.60
N SER A 147 -3.50 -14.88 -15.91
CA SER A 147 -4.94 -15.19 -15.82
C SER A 147 -5.74 -14.15 -15.03
N VAL A 148 -5.11 -13.46 -14.08
CA VAL A 148 -5.69 -12.35 -13.34
C VAL A 148 -5.51 -11.06 -14.13
N ALA A 149 -4.28 -10.77 -14.58
CA ALA A 149 -3.96 -9.56 -15.32
C ALA A 149 -4.78 -9.38 -16.61
N ALA A 150 -5.14 -10.49 -17.29
CA ALA A 150 -5.95 -10.43 -18.51
C ALA A 150 -7.38 -9.91 -18.25
N LYS A 151 -7.93 -10.16 -17.06
CA LYS A 151 -9.31 -9.80 -16.68
C LYS A 151 -9.45 -8.37 -16.20
N LEU A 152 -8.37 -7.78 -15.69
CA LEU A 152 -8.38 -6.43 -15.15
C LEU A 152 -8.24 -5.41 -16.28
N ASP A 153 -9.00 -4.33 -16.28
CA ASP A 153 -8.76 -3.18 -17.13
C ASP A 153 -7.69 -2.23 -16.55
N GLY A 154 -7.43 -1.11 -17.23
CA GLY A 154 -6.42 -0.15 -16.77
C GLY A 154 -6.77 0.54 -15.44
N GLU A 155 -8.06 0.77 -15.18
CA GLU A 155 -8.55 1.42 -13.96
C GLU A 155 -8.47 0.45 -12.78
N GLU A 156 -8.84 -0.82 -12.99
CA GLU A 156 -8.74 -1.88 -11.98
C GLU A 156 -7.27 -2.17 -11.59
N ILE A 157 -6.35 -2.14 -12.56
CA ILE A 157 -4.92 -2.26 -12.26
C ILE A 157 -4.45 -1.05 -11.42
N ARG A 158 -4.87 0.17 -11.77
CA ARG A 158 -4.56 1.38 -10.98
C ARG A 158 -5.04 1.22 -9.53
N ASP A 159 -6.27 0.77 -9.33
CA ASP A 159 -6.86 0.62 -7.98
C ASP A 159 -6.07 -0.40 -7.15
N MET A 160 -5.66 -1.51 -7.77
CA MET A 160 -4.79 -2.48 -7.12
C MET A 160 -3.43 -1.87 -6.74
N LEU A 161 -2.83 -1.08 -7.64
CA LEU A 161 -1.56 -0.40 -7.37
C LEU A 161 -1.66 0.60 -6.21
N LEU A 162 -2.77 1.33 -6.12
CA LEU A 162 -3.08 2.24 -5.01
C LEU A 162 -3.16 1.49 -3.67
N VAL A 163 -3.84 0.34 -3.63
CA VAL A 163 -3.91 -0.51 -2.43
C VAL A 163 -2.51 -0.90 -1.97
N GLY A 164 -1.65 -1.37 -2.87
CA GLY A 164 -0.28 -1.76 -2.50
C GLY A 164 0.59 -0.58 -2.05
N LEU A 165 0.39 0.61 -2.61
CA LEU A 165 1.05 1.83 -2.17
C LEU A 165 0.58 2.25 -0.77
N ASN A 166 -0.72 2.39 -0.54
CA ASN A 166 -1.28 2.79 0.76
C ASN A 166 -1.13 1.72 1.86
N ALA A 167 -0.85 0.46 1.50
CA ALA A 167 -0.44 -0.57 2.45
C ALA A 167 0.97 -0.34 3.00
N GLN A 168 1.86 0.25 2.20
CA GLN A 168 3.27 0.45 2.53
C GLN A 168 3.59 1.86 3.00
N PHE A 169 2.79 2.85 2.61
CA PHE A 169 2.97 4.25 2.93
C PHE A 169 1.77 4.81 3.69
N GLU A 170 2.01 5.82 4.51
CA GLU A 170 0.99 6.45 5.35
C GLU A 170 1.19 7.97 5.35
N GLY A 171 0.10 8.72 5.23
CA GLY A 171 0.13 10.18 5.31
C GLY A 171 0.31 10.67 6.75
N ASP A 172 0.59 11.97 6.93
CA ASP A 172 0.87 12.56 8.23
C ASP A 172 -0.25 12.37 9.28
N ALA A 173 -1.49 12.13 8.84
CA ALA A 173 -2.66 11.89 9.70
C ALA A 173 -3.12 10.41 9.78
N GLY A 174 -2.30 9.46 9.31
CA GLY A 174 -2.67 8.04 9.27
C GLY A 174 -3.61 7.66 8.12
N GLY A 175 -3.94 8.62 7.25
CA GLY A 175 -4.80 8.43 6.09
C GLY A 175 -4.07 7.91 4.85
N GLU A 176 -4.85 7.64 3.81
CA GLU A 176 -4.33 7.31 2.48
C GLU A 176 -3.43 8.42 1.95
N LEU A 177 -2.20 8.06 1.58
CA LEU A 177 -1.21 9.01 1.06
C LEU A 177 -1.36 9.18 -0.45
N PHE A 178 -1.58 8.06 -1.14
CA PHE A 178 -1.79 8.01 -2.58
C PHE A 178 -3.28 8.02 -2.88
N ASN A 179 -3.69 8.98 -3.70
CA ASN A 179 -5.08 9.18 -4.09
C ASN A 179 -5.25 8.96 -5.59
N GLY A 180 -6.42 8.47 -5.99
CA GLY A 180 -6.83 8.52 -7.39
C GLY A 180 -7.23 9.94 -7.80
N ALA A 181 -6.78 10.41 -8.95
CA ALA A 181 -7.42 11.55 -9.63
C ALA A 181 -7.80 11.15 -11.05
N GLY A 182 -8.97 11.61 -11.51
CA GLY A 182 -9.50 11.16 -12.79
C GLY A 182 -9.60 9.64 -12.89
N LYS A 183 -9.38 9.11 -14.09
CA LYS A 183 -9.55 7.69 -14.40
C LYS A 183 -8.28 6.86 -14.28
N THR A 184 -7.10 7.48 -14.26
CA THR A 184 -5.84 6.73 -14.38
C THR A 184 -4.72 7.22 -13.47
N ASP A 185 -4.94 8.29 -12.70
CA ASP A 185 -3.84 8.99 -12.03
C ASP A 185 -3.68 8.52 -10.59
N ILE A 186 -2.43 8.40 -10.15
CA ILE A 186 -2.00 8.12 -8.78
C ILE A 186 -1.26 9.35 -8.26
N LEU A 187 -1.82 10.05 -7.28
CA LEU A 187 -1.28 11.33 -6.81
C LEU A 187 -0.90 11.29 -5.34
N ILE A 188 0.19 11.97 -4.98
CA ILE A 188 0.40 12.41 -3.59
C ILE A 188 0.21 13.93 -3.57
N ARG A 189 -0.67 14.39 -2.68
CA ARG A 189 -0.96 15.81 -2.46
C ARG A 189 -0.52 16.25 -1.08
N VAL A 190 0.15 17.39 -1.03
CA VAL A 190 0.46 18.12 0.21
C VAL A 190 -0.07 19.53 0.03
N ASP A 191 -0.93 19.95 0.96
CA ASP A 191 -1.80 21.13 0.78
C ASP A 191 -2.61 20.99 -0.54
N ASP A 192 -2.56 22.00 -1.42
CA ASP A 192 -3.21 21.99 -2.74
C ASP A 192 -2.27 21.58 -3.89
N ARG A 193 -1.17 20.85 -3.60
CA ARG A 193 -0.09 20.62 -4.57
C ARG A 193 0.27 19.15 -4.75
N ASN A 194 0.45 18.73 -6.01
CA ASN A 194 0.91 17.39 -6.35
C ASN A 194 2.44 17.30 -6.21
N ILE A 195 2.93 16.46 -5.29
CA ILE A 195 4.37 16.20 -5.13
C ILE A 195 4.83 14.90 -5.80
N PHE A 196 3.87 14.03 -6.15
CA PHE A 196 4.07 12.84 -6.96
C PHE A 196 2.88 12.64 -7.90
N ILE A 197 3.17 12.21 -9.14
CA ILE A 197 2.16 11.91 -10.17
C ILE A 197 2.53 10.59 -10.86
N GLY A 198 1.68 9.59 -10.75
CA GLY A 198 1.75 8.33 -11.51
C GLY A 198 0.63 8.27 -12.54
N GLU A 199 0.96 8.24 -13.83
CA GLU A 199 -0.01 8.09 -14.91
C GLU A 199 -0.08 6.64 -15.37
N CYS A 200 -1.23 5.98 -15.21
CA CYS A 200 -1.46 4.62 -15.72
C CYS A 200 -2.01 4.67 -17.15
N LYS A 201 -1.41 3.91 -18.07
CA LYS A 201 -1.91 3.88 -19.45
C LYS A 201 -1.76 2.53 -20.11
N VAL A 202 -2.83 2.06 -20.76
CA VAL A 202 -2.77 0.91 -21.66
C VAL A 202 -2.23 1.35 -23.01
N TRP A 203 -1.18 0.68 -23.50
CA TRP A 203 -0.60 0.97 -24.80
C TRP A 203 -1.53 0.58 -25.95
N SER A 204 -1.87 1.55 -26.80
CA SER A 204 -2.60 1.35 -28.06
C SER A 204 -1.86 1.89 -29.29
N GLY A 205 -0.59 2.30 -29.14
CA GLY A 205 0.25 2.84 -30.22
C GLY A 205 1.02 4.11 -29.80
N PRO A 206 1.90 4.66 -30.66
CA PRO A 206 2.79 5.79 -30.31
C PRO A 206 2.09 7.06 -29.79
N ARG A 207 0.88 7.36 -30.29
CA ARG A 207 0.06 8.50 -29.82
C ARG A 207 -0.31 8.39 -28.34
N THR A 208 -0.36 7.17 -27.79
CA THR A 208 -0.60 6.93 -26.37
C THR A 208 0.39 7.71 -25.50
N MET A 209 1.65 7.81 -25.92
CA MET A 209 2.66 8.53 -25.17
C MET A 209 2.47 10.04 -25.26
N ASP A 210 2.04 10.56 -26.42
CA ASP A 210 1.73 11.99 -26.57
C ASP A 210 0.60 12.40 -25.62
N ASP A 211 -0.44 11.58 -25.52
CA ASP A 211 -1.58 11.82 -24.62
C ASP A 211 -1.15 11.78 -23.14
N VAL A 212 -0.33 10.78 -22.77
CA VAL A 212 0.20 10.62 -21.41
C VAL A 212 1.08 11.80 -21.02
N LEU A 213 2.00 12.22 -21.88
CA LEU A 213 2.87 13.36 -21.60
C LEU A 213 2.04 14.64 -21.45
N LYS A 214 1.07 14.87 -22.34
CA LYS A 214 0.15 16.01 -22.23
C LYS A 214 -0.61 16.02 -20.91
N GLN A 215 -1.13 14.88 -20.48
CA GLN A 215 -1.86 14.74 -19.22
C GLN A 215 -0.95 14.98 -18.01
N LEU A 216 0.23 14.35 -18.01
CA LEU A 216 1.23 14.47 -16.96
C LEU A 216 1.69 15.93 -16.81
N PHE A 217 2.04 16.62 -17.91
CA PHE A 217 2.40 18.04 -17.87
C PHE A 217 1.22 18.97 -17.52
N GLY A 218 -0.02 18.59 -17.85
CA GLY A 218 -1.21 19.33 -17.42
C GLY A 218 -1.43 19.36 -15.90
N TYR A 219 -1.01 18.31 -15.18
CA TYR A 219 -1.06 18.25 -13.72
C TYR A 219 0.19 18.80 -13.01
N LEU A 220 1.28 19.00 -13.76
CA LEU A 220 2.56 19.44 -13.23
C LEU A 220 2.57 20.96 -13.08
N VAL A 221 2.12 21.43 -11.93
CA VAL A 221 2.05 22.87 -11.64
C VAL A 221 3.37 23.42 -11.05
N TRP A 222 4.33 22.56 -10.65
CA TRP A 222 5.37 22.97 -9.69
C TRP A 222 6.77 22.34 -9.85
N ARG A 223 7.75 22.97 -9.17
CA ARG A 223 9.18 22.60 -9.08
C ARG A 223 9.40 21.26 -8.36
N ASP A 224 10.41 20.48 -8.78
CA ASP A 224 10.88 19.21 -8.18
C ASP A 224 9.83 18.09 -8.10
N THR A 225 8.87 18.09 -9.03
CA THR A 225 7.85 17.04 -9.06
C THR A 225 8.46 15.72 -9.54
N LYS A 226 8.07 14.64 -8.87
CA LYS A 226 8.45 13.29 -9.23
C LYS A 226 7.30 12.59 -9.92
N ALA A 227 7.56 12.08 -11.11
CA ALA A 227 6.55 11.52 -11.99
C ALA A 227 6.87 10.07 -12.35
N ALA A 228 5.83 9.29 -12.61
CA ALA A 228 5.95 7.94 -13.12
C ALA A 228 4.92 7.70 -14.23
N ILE A 229 5.32 7.02 -15.30
CA ILE A 229 4.40 6.48 -16.32
C ILE A 229 4.37 4.98 -16.14
N LEU A 230 3.18 4.44 -15.88
CA LEU A 230 2.91 3.03 -15.68
C LEU A 230 2.26 2.50 -16.96
N LEU A 231 3.08 1.96 -17.86
CA LEU A 231 2.65 1.61 -19.21
C LEU A 231 2.26 0.13 -19.28
N PHE A 232 0.98 -0.16 -19.47
CA PHE A 232 0.43 -1.50 -19.57
C PHE A 232 0.48 -2.00 -21.01
N ILE A 233 1.30 -3.02 -21.25
CA ILE A 233 1.59 -3.57 -22.58
C ILE A 233 0.97 -4.95 -22.68
N ARG A 234 -0.02 -5.10 -23.57
CA ARG A 234 -0.64 -6.39 -23.92
C ARG A 234 -0.16 -6.97 -25.26
N ASN A 235 0.70 -6.24 -25.96
CA ASN A 235 1.25 -6.63 -27.26
C ASN A 235 2.25 -7.79 -27.10
N LYS A 236 2.37 -8.63 -28.14
CA LYS A 236 3.38 -9.69 -28.23
C LYS A 236 4.80 -9.12 -28.31
N ASP A 237 4.99 -7.98 -28.96
CA ASP A 237 6.31 -7.32 -29.08
C ASP A 237 6.49 -6.21 -28.03
N VAL A 238 6.82 -6.62 -26.81
CA VAL A 238 6.99 -5.70 -25.67
C VAL A 238 8.19 -4.76 -25.87
N THR A 239 9.29 -5.28 -26.43
CA THR A 239 10.52 -4.51 -26.67
C THR A 239 10.26 -3.35 -27.62
N ALA A 240 9.61 -3.60 -28.76
CA ALA A 240 9.27 -2.54 -29.71
C ALA A 240 8.36 -1.48 -29.09
N VAL A 241 7.41 -1.87 -28.23
CA VAL A 241 6.55 -0.92 -27.52
C VAL A 241 7.37 -0.02 -26.59
N ILE A 242 8.28 -0.61 -25.81
CA ILE A 242 9.17 0.14 -24.91
C ILE A 242 10.05 1.11 -25.70
N ASP A 243 10.67 0.65 -26.80
CA ASP A 243 11.55 1.49 -27.60
C ASP A 243 10.80 2.68 -28.23
N ASN A 244 9.58 2.44 -28.74
CA ASN A 244 8.71 3.51 -29.24
C ASN A 244 8.31 4.49 -28.13
N ALA A 245 7.97 3.99 -26.94
CA ALA A 245 7.64 4.82 -25.79
C ALA A 245 8.81 5.72 -25.37
N ILE A 246 10.03 5.15 -25.30
CA ILE A 246 11.26 5.88 -24.99
C ILE A 246 11.54 6.94 -26.06
N ALA A 247 11.42 6.60 -27.34
CA ALA A 247 11.63 7.54 -28.45
C ALA A 247 10.69 8.74 -28.32
N LYS A 248 9.40 8.51 -28.06
CA LYS A 248 8.41 9.59 -27.90
C LYS A 248 8.69 10.50 -26.71
N ILE A 249 9.17 9.95 -25.59
CA ILE A 249 9.58 10.77 -24.43
C ILE A 249 10.78 11.67 -24.80
N LYS A 250 11.76 11.14 -25.55
CA LYS A 250 12.94 11.89 -25.98
C LYS A 250 12.65 12.97 -27.02
N GLU A 251 11.68 12.72 -27.90
CA GLU A 251 11.21 13.68 -28.90
C GLU A 251 10.43 14.85 -28.28
N HIS A 252 9.94 14.69 -27.05
CA HIS A 252 9.16 15.72 -26.39
C HIS A 252 9.99 16.98 -26.14
N PRO A 253 9.48 18.20 -26.42
CA PRO A 253 10.22 19.45 -26.24
C PRO A 253 10.80 19.64 -24.83
N ASN A 254 10.09 19.11 -23.83
CA ASN A 254 10.49 19.23 -22.44
C ASN A 254 11.59 18.27 -21.99
N HIS A 255 12.06 17.37 -22.85
CA HIS A 255 13.11 16.42 -22.49
C HIS A 255 14.47 17.12 -22.38
N LYS A 256 15.14 17.00 -21.22
CA LYS A 256 16.49 17.53 -21.01
C LYS A 256 17.56 16.46 -21.22
N ARG A 257 17.44 15.34 -20.52
CA ARG A 257 18.45 14.27 -20.51
C ARG A 257 17.87 12.95 -20.00
N CYS A 258 18.52 11.86 -20.37
CA CYS A 258 18.29 10.54 -19.80
C CYS A 258 19.62 9.76 -19.72
N PRO A 259 19.78 8.83 -18.77
CA PRO A 259 20.89 7.89 -18.79
C PRO A 259 20.86 7.00 -20.05
N ALA A 260 21.99 6.35 -20.37
CA ALA A 260 22.02 5.31 -21.38
C ALA A 260 21.08 4.16 -20.97
N HIS A 261 20.14 3.80 -21.85
CA HIS A 261 19.20 2.73 -21.58
C HIS A 261 19.89 1.37 -21.65
N ARG A 262 19.52 0.48 -20.73
CA ARG A 262 19.89 -0.93 -20.81
C ARG A 262 18.71 -1.70 -21.39
N ALA A 263 18.98 -2.52 -22.40
CA ALA A 263 17.97 -3.44 -22.91
C ALA A 263 17.49 -4.37 -21.78
N GLY A 264 16.17 -4.56 -21.67
CA GLY A 264 15.57 -5.37 -20.60
C GLY A 264 15.62 -4.74 -19.20
N ALA A 265 15.79 -3.43 -19.08
CA ALA A 265 15.72 -2.75 -17.79
C ALA A 265 14.29 -2.80 -17.21
N ASP A 266 14.21 -2.87 -15.88
CA ASP A 266 12.93 -2.86 -15.16
C ASP A 266 12.22 -1.49 -15.21
N GLN A 267 12.95 -0.41 -15.45
CA GLN A 267 12.42 0.95 -15.56
C GLN A 267 13.38 1.82 -16.37
N TYR A 268 12.88 2.95 -16.89
CA TYR A 268 13.64 3.92 -17.67
C TYR A 268 13.46 5.31 -17.09
N GLU A 269 14.56 6.03 -16.87
CA GLU A 269 14.56 7.32 -16.17
C GLU A 269 14.86 8.46 -17.14
N PHE A 270 14.16 9.58 -16.94
CA PHE A 270 14.26 10.79 -17.74
C PHE A 270 14.25 12.01 -16.81
N THR A 271 14.97 13.04 -17.23
CA THR A 271 14.85 14.39 -16.67
C THR A 271 14.14 15.26 -17.70
N MET A 272 12.96 15.73 -17.32
CA MET A 272 12.15 16.66 -18.11
C MET A 272 12.23 18.06 -17.47
N HIS A 273 11.77 19.10 -18.16
CA HIS A 273 11.48 20.39 -17.56
C HIS A 273 9.99 20.73 -17.57
N ALA A 274 9.58 21.68 -16.72
CA ALA A 274 8.20 22.17 -16.70
C ALA A 274 7.90 23.06 -17.91
N ASP A 275 6.62 23.18 -18.27
CA ASP A 275 6.19 24.11 -19.31
C ASP A 275 6.48 25.56 -18.89
N GLY A 276 7.12 26.32 -19.78
CA GLY A 276 7.46 27.73 -19.54
C GLY A 276 8.60 28.00 -18.55
N ASP A 277 9.19 26.97 -17.92
CA ASP A 277 10.33 27.13 -17.00
C ASP A 277 11.36 25.99 -17.16
N PRO A 278 12.37 26.17 -18.05
CA PRO A 278 13.41 25.18 -18.30
C PRO A 278 14.30 24.83 -17.09
N GLU A 279 14.37 25.71 -16.10
CA GLU A 279 15.19 25.51 -14.90
C GLU A 279 14.50 24.58 -13.87
N ARG A 280 13.21 24.32 -14.04
CA ARG A 280 12.45 23.40 -13.19
C ARG A 280 12.51 21.99 -13.75
N GLU A 281 13.29 21.14 -13.10
CA GLU A 281 13.41 19.74 -13.50
C GLU A 281 12.31 18.86 -12.90
N ILE A 282 11.92 17.85 -13.67
CA ILE A 282 10.94 16.83 -13.31
C ILE A 282 11.60 15.47 -13.52
N HIS A 283 11.61 14.66 -12.46
CA HIS A 283 12.13 13.30 -12.51
C HIS A 283 11.04 12.35 -12.98
N LEU A 284 11.14 11.86 -14.21
CA LEU A 284 10.16 10.99 -14.82
C LEU A 284 10.70 9.57 -14.93
N THR A 285 9.95 8.59 -14.41
CA THR A 285 10.28 7.17 -14.57
C THR A 285 9.20 6.45 -15.37
N LEU A 286 9.58 5.79 -16.46
CA LEU A 286 8.74 4.87 -17.21
C LEU A 286 8.90 3.45 -16.62
N ILE A 287 7.79 2.84 -16.20
CA ILE A 287 7.71 1.43 -15.77
C ILE A 287 6.80 0.70 -16.75
N PRO A 288 7.34 -0.14 -17.65
CA PRO A 288 6.53 -1.00 -18.50
C PRO A 288 6.01 -2.20 -17.72
N PHE A 289 4.76 -2.60 -17.98
CA PHE A 289 4.11 -3.81 -17.47
C PHE A 289 3.80 -4.73 -18.64
N ALA A 290 4.44 -5.89 -18.72
CA ALA A 290 4.24 -6.88 -19.77
C ALA A 290 3.10 -7.84 -19.41
N LEU A 291 1.86 -7.39 -19.61
CA LEU A 291 0.65 -8.14 -19.26
C LEU A 291 0.28 -9.10 -20.39
N ARG A 292 0.77 -10.34 -20.29
CA ARG A 292 0.51 -11.35 -21.32
C ARG A 292 -0.98 -11.71 -21.38
N PRO A 293 -1.58 -11.81 -22.58
CA PRO A 293 -2.89 -12.42 -22.74
C PRO A 293 -2.87 -13.86 -22.22
N THR A 294 -4.00 -14.35 -21.68
CA THR A 294 -4.13 -15.77 -21.38
C THR A 294 -4.07 -16.55 -22.70
N ALA A 295 -3.24 -17.59 -22.78
CA ALA A 295 -3.29 -18.50 -23.92
C ALA A 295 -4.69 -19.13 -23.95
N GLU A 296 -5.38 -19.06 -25.10
CA GLU A 296 -6.58 -19.87 -25.31
C GLU A 296 -6.20 -21.33 -25.09
N VAL A 297 -6.90 -21.99 -24.15
CA VAL A 297 -6.80 -23.44 -24.02
C VAL A 297 -7.32 -24.00 -25.34
N PRO A 298 -6.54 -24.79 -26.09
CA PRO A 298 -7.06 -25.41 -27.30
C PRO A 298 -8.25 -26.25 -26.89
N THR A 299 -9.41 -25.94 -27.44
CA THR A 299 -10.61 -26.76 -27.30
C THR A 299 -10.28 -28.10 -27.92
N THR A 300 -9.90 -29.07 -27.10
CA THR A 300 -9.73 -30.45 -27.54
C THR A 300 -11.12 -30.95 -27.87
N THR A 301 -11.53 -30.80 -29.13
CA THR A 301 -12.68 -31.52 -29.68
C THR A 301 -12.28 -32.99 -29.66
N ILE A 302 -12.78 -33.72 -28.67
CA ILE A 302 -12.63 -35.17 -28.61
C ILE A 302 -13.51 -35.74 -29.75
N PRO A 303 -12.98 -36.66 -30.58
CA PRO A 303 -13.71 -37.27 -31.70
C PRO A 303 -14.92 -38.10 -31.26
#